data_AF-A0A4Q3UNT3-F1
#
_entry.id   AF-A0A4Q3UNT3-F1
#
_cell.length_a   1.000
_cell.length_b   1.000
_cell.length_c   1.000
_cell.angle_alpha   90.00
_cell.angle_beta   90.00
_cell.angle_gamma   90.00
#
_symmetry.space_group_name_H-M   'P 1'
#
loop_
_entity.id
_entity.type
_entity.pdbx_description
1 polymer ?
#
loop_
_entity_poly.entity_id
_entity_poly.type
_entity_poly.pdbx_seq_one_letter_code
_entity_poly.pdbx_strand_id
1 'polypeptide(L)' 'VPVIRPVVNETTALGAAYAAGLAIGYWADTEDIRNNWAVGQTWEPAMDESERSRLYAEWNKAVERTYNWSE' A
#
# COMPACT_ATOMS: atom_id res chain seq x y z
N VAL A 1 -2.98 -9.90 8.67
CA VAL A 1 -3.52 -8.54 8.92
C VAL A 1 -4.43 -8.14 7.77
N PRO A 2 -5.49 -7.35 8.01
CA PRO A 2 -6.36 -6.85 6.94
C PRO A 2 -5.58 -5.98 5.95
N VAL A 3 -5.98 -6.01 4.67
CA VAL A 3 -5.48 -5.12 3.63
C VAL A 3 -6.61 -4.17 3.23
N ILE A 4 -6.34 -2.86 3.24
CA ILE A 4 -7.30 -1.82 2.87
C ILE A 4 -6.79 -1.12 1.60
N ARG A 5 -7.60 -1.11 0.55
CA ARG A 5 -7.37 -0.34 -0.67
C ARG A 5 -8.29 0.88 -0.69
N PRO A 6 -7.76 2.09 -0.93
CA PRO A 6 -8.58 3.30 -1.11
C PRO A 6 -9.43 3.24 -2.38
N VAL A 7 -10.39 4.15 -2.51
CA VAL A 7 -11.15 4.36 -3.76
C VAL A 7 -10.24 4.83 -4.90
N VAL A 8 -9.32 5.75 -4.61
CA VAL A 8 -8.35 6.28 -5.58
C VAL A 8 -7.03 5.51 -5.49
N ASN A 9 -6.66 4.79 -6.55
CA ASN A 9 -5.44 4.00 -6.58
C ASN A 9 -4.20 4.84 -6.89
N GLU A 10 -4.37 5.91 -7.67
CA GLU A 10 -3.30 6.81 -8.14
C GLU A 10 -2.89 7.82 -7.04
N THR A 11 -2.55 7.30 -5.87
CA THR A 11 -2.20 8.08 -4.68
C THR A 11 -0.97 8.98 -4.89
N THR A 12 -0.07 8.61 -5.81
CA THR A 12 1.10 9.42 -6.19
C THR A 12 0.68 10.75 -6.83
N ALA A 13 -0.19 10.69 -7.85
CA ALA A 13 -0.68 11.90 -8.52
C ALA A 13 -1.56 12.73 -7.58
N LEU A 14 -2.39 12.05 -6.78
CA LEU A 14 -3.22 12.69 -5.77
C LEU A 14 -2.40 13.45 -4.73
N GLY A 15 -1.28 12.88 -4.26
CA GLY A 15 -0.38 13.55 -3.32
C GLY A 15 0.25 14.82 -3.90
N ALA A 16 0.69 14.77 -5.16
CA ALA A 16 1.20 15.96 -5.86
C ALA A 16 0.13 17.04 -6.01
N ALA A 17 -1.11 16.65 -6.36
CA ALA A 17 -2.24 17.55 -6.46
C ALA A 17 -2.57 18.22 -5.11
N TYR A 18 -2.59 17.46 -4.00
CA TYR A 18 -2.79 18.03 -2.67
C TYR A 18 -1.70 19.01 -2.27
N ALA A 19 -0.43 18.68 -2.52
CA ALA A 19 0.68 19.59 -2.20
C ALA A 19 0.57 20.91 -2.97
N ALA A 20 0.29 20.85 -4.27
CA ALA A 20 0.09 22.04 -5.10
C ALA A 20 -1.15 22.84 -4.66
N GLY A 21 -2.27 22.16 -4.40
CA GLY A 21 -3.52 22.79 -4.01
C GLY A 21 -3.44 23.48 -2.65
N LEU A 22 -2.75 22.89 -1.67
CA LEU A 22 -2.50 23.55 -0.38
C LEU A 22 -1.65 24.81 -0.55
N ALA A 23 -0.61 24.76 -1.39
CA ALA A 23 0.28 25.91 -1.63
C ALA A 23 -0.43 27.12 -2.23
N ILE A 24 -1.49 26.90 -3.02
CA ILE A 24 -2.28 27.98 -3.65
C ILE A 24 -3.59 28.28 -2.91
N GLY A 25 -3.87 27.62 -1.78
CA GLY A 25 -5.10 27.80 -1.01
C GLY A 25 -6.35 27.21 -1.64
N TYR A 26 -6.22 26.23 -2.54
CA TYR A 26 -7.37 25.47 -3.06
C TYR A 26 -8.02 24.62 -1.95
N TRP A 27 -7.20 24.05 -1.07
CA TRP A 27 -7.62 23.49 0.22
C TRP A 27 -7.06 24.38 1.33
N ALA A 28 -7.81 24.55 2.43
CA ALA A 28 -7.41 25.45 3.51
C ALA A 28 -6.29 24.84 4.37
N ASP A 29 -6.39 23.54 4.65
CA ASP A 29 -5.42 22.84 5.49
C ASP A 29 -5.38 21.32 5.22
N THR A 30 -4.56 20.61 6.01
CA THR A 30 -4.43 19.15 5.88
C THR A 30 -5.66 18.37 6.34
N GLU A 31 -6.56 18.98 7.13
CA GLU A 31 -7.79 18.34 7.58
C GLU A 31 -8.80 18.28 6.43
N ASP A 32 -8.89 19.35 5.63
CA ASP A 32 -9.72 19.37 4.42
C ASP A 32 -9.40 18.21 3.47
N ILE A 33 -8.11 17.92 3.24
CA ILE A 33 -7.72 16.84 2.34
C ILE A 33 -7.85 15.44 2.96
N ARG A 34 -7.90 15.30 4.29
CA ARG A 34 -8.18 14.00 4.93
C ARG A 34 -9.61 13.55 4.64
N ASN A 35 -10.55 14.49 4.56
CA ASN A 35 -11.95 14.21 4.24
C ASN A 35 -12.14 13.64 2.83
N ASN A 36 -11.15 13.77 1.95
CA ASN A 36 -11.20 13.19 0.61
C ASN A 36 -10.84 11.70 0.58
N TRP A 37 -10.22 11.16 1.63
CA TRP A 37 -9.86 9.74 1.67
C TRP A 37 -11.10 8.89 1.98
N ALA A 38 -11.28 7.82 1.21
CA ALA A 38 -12.33 6.85 1.43
C ALA A 38 -11.83 5.42 1.19
N VAL A 39 -12.28 4.49 2.02
CA VAL A 39 -12.07 3.05 1.83
C VAL A 39 -12.81 2.62 0.56
N GLY A 40 -12.08 1.98 -0.36
CA GLY A 40 -12.67 1.33 -1.52
C GLY A 40 -13.01 -0.13 -1.23
N GLN A 41 -12.02 -0.90 -0.77
CA GLN A 41 -12.21 -2.32 -0.47
C GLN A 41 -11.27 -2.77 0.66
N THR A 42 -11.77 -3.69 1.50
CA THR A 42 -10.99 -4.34 2.55
C THR A 42 -10.99 -5.85 2.32
N TRP A 43 -9.83 -6.48 2.50
CA TRP A 43 -9.68 -7.94 2.49
C TRP A 43 -9.14 -8.42 3.82
N GLU A 44 -9.82 -9.41 4.39
CA GLU A 44 -9.38 -10.10 5.60
C GLU A 44 -8.48 -11.29 5.25
N PRO A 45 -7.49 -11.64 6.10
CA PRO A 45 -6.71 -12.85 5.93
C PRO A 45 -7.60 -14.09 5.96
N ALA A 46 -7.58 -14.87 4.88
CA ALA A 46 -8.38 -16.09 4.76
C ALA A 46 -7.54 -17.38 4.79
N MET A 47 -6.22 -17.28 4.74
CA MET A 47 -5.30 -18.42 4.74
C MET A 47 -4.90 -18.82 6.16
N ASP A 48 -4.86 -20.13 6.42
CA ASP A 48 -4.34 -20.69 7.66
C ASP A 48 -2.90 -20.24 7.92
N GLU A 49 -2.56 -20.03 9.19
CA GLU A 49 -1.26 -19.52 9.59
C GLU A 49 -0.12 -20.50 9.29
N SER A 50 -0.35 -21.81 9.46
CA SER A 50 0.68 -22.82 9.21
C SER A 50 1.02 -22.90 7.72
N GLU A 51 -0.01 -22.84 6.86
CA GLU A 51 0.17 -22.84 5.42
C GLU A 51 0.86 -21.57 4.93
N ARG A 52 0.44 -20.40 5.43
CA ARG A 52 1.09 -19.11 5.14
C ARG A 52 2.57 -19.15 5.50
N SER A 53 2.91 -19.69 6.66
CA SER A 53 4.29 -19.79 7.15
C SER A 53 5.13 -20.73 6.29
N ARG A 54 4.57 -21.87 5.89
CA ARG A 54 5.23 -22.84 4.99
C ARG A 54 5.52 -22.24 3.62
N LEU A 55 4.54 -21.56 3.01
CA LEU A 55 4.70 -20.92 1.70
C LEU A 55 5.74 -19.80 1.75
N TYR A 56 5.74 -18.99 2.82
CA TYR A 56 6.73 -17.92 2.99
C TYR A 56 8.15 -18.46 3.18
N ALA A 57 8.32 -19.57 3.92
CA ALA A 57 9.62 -20.22 4.07
C ALA A 57 10.19 -20.73 2.73
N GLU A 58 9.36 -21.38 1.90
CA GLU A 58 9.81 -21.84 0.58
C GLU A 58 10.07 -20.68 -0.40
N TRP A 59 9.30 -19.58 -0.31
CA TRP A 59 9.61 -18.35 -1.04
C TRP A 59 10.99 -17.81 -0.67
N ASN A 60 11.31 -17.68 0.63
CA ASN A 60 12.61 -17.19 1.08
C ASN A 60 13.75 -18.08 0.59
N LYS A 61 13.59 -19.41 0.67
CA LYS A 61 14.55 -20.36 0.11
C LYS A 61 14.72 -20.20 -1.41
N ALA A 62 13.66 -19.87 -2.15
CA ALA A 62 13.76 -19.58 -3.58
C ALA A 62 14.50 -18.26 -3.84
N VAL A 63 14.24 -17.22 -3.05
CA VAL A 63 14.94 -15.93 -3.11
C VAL A 63 16.42 -16.08 -2.78
N GLU A 64 16.78 -16.83 -1.75
CA GLU A 64 18.18 -17.07 -1.38
C GLU A 64 18.99 -17.74 -2.51
N ARG A 65 18.33 -18.56 -3.33
CA ARG A 65 18.97 -19.19 -4.51
C ARG A 65 19.24 -18.20 -5.64
N THR A 66 18.64 -17.01 -5.63
CA THR A 66 18.93 -15.96 -6.61
C THR A 66 20.11 -15.08 -6.20
N TYR A 67 20.58 -15.21 -4.95
CA TYR A 67 21.73 -14.46 -4.46
C TYR A 67 23.03 -14.93 -5.12
N ASN A 68 24.00 -14.03 -5.21
CA ASN A 68 25.33 -14.29 -5.80
C ASN A 68 25.27 -14.86 -7.22
N TRP A 69 24.26 -14.45 -7.99
CA TRP A 69 24.10 -14.88 -9.38
C TRP A 69 25.21 -14.35 -10.31
N SER A 70 25.80 -13.20 -9.98
CA SER A 70 26.93 -12.60 -10.69
C SER A 70 27.99 -12.15 -9.69
N GLU A 71 29.26 -12.23 -10.11
CA GLU A 71 30.46 -11.83 -9.36
C GLU A 71 30.50 -10.33 -9.02
#